data_AF-A0A3B8SM55-F1
#
_entry.id   AF-A0A3B8SM55-F1
#
_cell.length_a   1.000
_cell.length_b   1.000
_cell.length_c   1.000
_cell.angle_alpha   90.00
_cell.angle_beta   90.00
_cell.angle_gamma   90.00
#
_symmetry.space_group_name_H-M   'P 1'
#
loop_
_entity.id
_entity.type
_entity.pdbx_description
1 polymer ?
#
loop_
_entity_poly.entity_id
_entity_poly.type
_entity_poly.pdbx_seq_one_letter_code
_entity_poly.pdbx_strand_id
1 'polypeptide(L)'
;MARFNKINQNADSVTIPKRFLLSIIYRYELKKKECSLLLFLFTQLDSSNYTYLDEKRICQKLGFTNKEYRKAFNGLLDAGIIVEGSGESSDGYRFVLDRN
;
A
#
# COMPACT_ATOMS: atom_id res chain seq x y z
N MET A 1 30.32 2.57 15.04
CA MET A 1 29.50 2.24 13.84
C MET A 1 28.50 1.17 14.22
N ALA A 2 27.27 1.53 14.56
CA ALA A 2 26.23 0.56 14.87
C ALA A 2 25.72 -0.04 13.55
N ARG A 3 25.85 -1.37 13.40
CA ARG A 3 25.22 -2.13 12.32
C ARG A 3 23.71 -1.95 12.46
N PHE A 4 23.07 -1.29 11.50
CA PHE A 4 21.63 -1.32 11.39
C PHE A 4 21.20 -2.77 11.17
N ASN A 5 20.56 -3.37 12.17
CA ASN A 5 19.83 -4.61 11.98
C ASN A 5 18.70 -4.29 11.01
N LYS A 6 18.79 -4.79 9.76
CA LYS A 6 17.66 -4.86 8.85
C LYS A 6 16.58 -5.69 9.54
N ILE A 7 15.61 -5.06 10.18
CA ILE A 7 14.38 -5.72 10.57
C ILE A 7 13.55 -5.83 9.28
N ASN A 8 13.86 -6.83 8.46
CA ASN A 8 12.94 -7.30 7.44
C ASN A 8 11.91 -8.17 8.15
N GLN A 9 10.79 -7.57 8.54
CA GLN A 9 9.58 -8.33 8.79
C GLN A 9 8.43 -7.68 8.02
N ASN A 10 8.39 -7.93 6.71
CA ASN A 10 7.13 -7.85 5.98
C ASN A 10 6.65 -9.30 5.86
N ALA A 11 5.60 -9.65 6.59
CA ALA A 11 4.98 -10.96 6.47
C ALA A 11 4.59 -11.20 5.01
N ASP A 12 5.02 -12.33 4.42
CA ASP A 12 4.70 -12.70 3.03
C ASP A 12 3.18 -12.94 2.82
N SER A 13 2.41 -12.95 3.90
CA SER A 13 0.96 -13.08 3.90
C SER A 13 0.34 -12.21 4.99
N VAL A 14 -0.87 -11.73 4.73
CA VAL A 14 -1.67 -10.95 5.68
C VAL A 14 -3.08 -11.52 5.71
N THR A 15 -3.66 -11.61 6.91
CA THR A 15 -5.07 -12.00 7.06
C THR A 15 -5.92 -10.75 7.07
N ILE A 16 -6.85 -10.66 6.12
CA ILE A 16 -7.77 -9.53 5.99
C ILE A 16 -9.20 -10.05 6.15
N PRO A 17 -9.98 -9.55 7.13
CA PRO A 17 -11.38 -9.92 7.23
C PRO A 17 -12.13 -9.55 5.95
N LYS A 18 -12.83 -10.52 5.34
CA LYS A 18 -13.57 -10.30 4.08
C LYS A 18 -14.55 -9.13 4.19
N ARG A 19 -15.23 -8.96 5.32
CA ARG A 19 -16.18 -7.86 5.56
C ARG A 19 -15.49 -6.50 5.51
N PHE A 20 -14.30 -6.38 6.09
CA PHE A 20 -13.49 -5.16 6.06
C PHE A 20 -12.99 -4.85 4.64
N LEU A 21 -12.49 -5.86 3.92
CA LEU A 21 -12.06 -5.65 2.53
C LEU A 21 -13.22 -5.19 1.65
N LEU A 22 -14.38 -5.83 1.77
CA LEU A 22 -15.57 -5.46 1.01
C LEU A 22 -16.08 -4.07 1.38
N SER A 23 -16.05 -3.67 2.66
CA SER A 23 -16.49 -2.34 3.05
C SER A 23 -15.63 -1.24 2.42
N ILE A 24 -14.32 -1.44 2.30
CA ILE A 24 -13.43 -0.50 1.59
C ILE A 24 -13.77 -0.48 0.10
N ILE A 25 -13.82 -1.66 -0.55
CA ILE A 25 -14.05 -1.74 -2.00
C ILE A 25 -15.37 -1.06 -2.38
N TYR A 26 -16.45 -1.31 -1.63
CA TYR A 26 -17.75 -0.70 -1.91
C TYR A 26 -17.80 0.79 -1.52
N ARG A 27 -17.20 1.18 -0.40
CA ARG A 27 -17.21 2.59 0.06
C ARG A 27 -16.48 3.52 -0.90
N TYR A 28 -15.36 3.06 -1.48
CA TYR A 28 -14.52 3.86 -2.35
C TYR A 28 -14.66 3.49 -3.84
N GLU A 29 -15.65 2.64 -4.17
CA GLU A 29 -15.94 2.17 -5.53
C GLU A 29 -14.69 1.71 -6.32
N LEU A 30 -13.83 0.94 -5.64
CA LEU A 30 -12.52 0.58 -6.19
C LEU A 30 -12.64 -0.30 -7.44
N LYS A 31 -11.87 0.07 -8.46
CA LYS A 31 -11.75 -0.68 -9.72
C LYS A 31 -10.83 -1.87 -9.53
N LYS A 32 -10.93 -2.83 -10.45
CA LYS A 32 -10.15 -4.09 -10.41
C LYS A 32 -8.64 -3.86 -10.13
N LYS A 33 -8.01 -2.89 -10.78
CA LYS A 33 -6.57 -2.61 -10.59
C LYS A 33 -6.25 -1.94 -9.25
N GLU A 34 -7.14 -1.08 -8.76
CA GLU A 34 -7.04 -0.48 -7.42
C GLU A 34 -7.20 -1.56 -6.35
N CYS A 35 -8.13 -2.50 -6.52
CA CYS A 35 -8.26 -3.66 -5.65
C CYS A 35 -7.01 -4.54 -5.64
N SER A 36 -6.45 -4.86 -6.81
CA SER A 36 -5.21 -5.65 -6.92
C SER A 36 -4.03 -4.95 -6.24
N LEU A 37 -3.89 -3.63 -6.43
CA LEU A 37 -2.87 -2.84 -5.78
C LEU A 37 -3.10 -2.76 -4.27
N LEU A 38 -4.33 -2.52 -3.82
CA LEU A 38 -4.71 -2.49 -2.40
C LEU A 38 -4.32 -3.80 -1.68
N LEU A 39 -4.66 -4.95 -2.27
CA LEU A 39 -4.30 -6.26 -1.73
C LEU A 39 -2.78 -6.44 -1.61
N PHE A 40 -2.04 -5.94 -2.59
CA PHE A 40 -0.58 -5.95 -2.51
C PHE A 40 -0.06 -5.03 -1.41
N LEU A 41 -0.57 -3.80 -1.32
CA LEU A 41 -0.16 -2.82 -0.31
C LEU A 41 -0.48 -3.29 1.10
N PHE A 42 -1.53 -4.09 1.33
CA PHE A 42 -1.76 -4.71 2.64
C PHE A 42 -0.57 -5.54 3.16
N THR A 43 0.26 -6.08 2.26
CA THR A 43 1.49 -6.82 2.61
C THR A 43 2.73 -5.94 2.80
N GLN A 44 2.64 -4.65 2.44
CA GLN A 44 3.79 -3.74 2.43
C GLN A 44 3.63 -2.55 3.39
N LEU A 45 2.40 -2.12 3.62
CA LEU A 45 2.09 -0.92 4.41
C LEU A 45 1.33 -1.29 5.69
N ASP A 46 1.57 -0.51 6.74
CA ASP A 46 0.78 -0.48 7.97
C ASP A 46 0.13 0.91 8.15
N SER A 47 -0.58 1.12 9.25
CA SER A 47 -1.23 2.40 9.60
C SER A 47 -0.35 3.34 10.44
N SER A 48 0.76 2.85 10.99
CA SER A 48 1.57 3.48 12.03
C SER A 48 2.86 4.09 11.50
N ASN A 49 3.48 3.50 10.49
CA ASN A 49 4.79 3.81 9.95
C ASN A 49 4.70 4.10 8.45
N TYR A 50 5.42 5.14 8.02
CA TYR A 50 5.61 5.41 6.61
C TYR A 50 6.61 4.42 6.01
N THR A 51 6.24 3.80 4.89
CA THR A 51 7.07 2.84 4.18
C THR A 51 7.30 3.29 2.74
N TYR A 52 8.55 3.23 2.30
CA TYR A 52 8.90 3.50 0.90
C TYR A 52 8.42 2.35 -0.01
N LEU A 53 7.88 2.72 -1.18
CA LEU A 53 7.38 1.78 -2.17
C LEU A 53 8.20 1.87 -3.46
N ASP A 54 8.78 0.75 -3.87
CA ASP A 54 9.48 0.65 -5.16
C ASP A 54 8.47 0.41 -6.30
N GLU A 55 8.08 1.48 -7.00
CA GLU A 55 7.16 1.45 -8.15
C GLU A 55 7.55 0.37 -9.18
N LYS A 56 8.84 0.23 -9.52
CA LYS A 56 9.28 -0.73 -10.53
C LYS A 56 9.03 -2.16 -10.08
N ARG A 57 9.34 -2.46 -8.82
CA ARG A 57 9.12 -3.79 -8.24
C ARG A 57 7.63 -4.12 -8.15
N ILE A 58 6.79 -3.15 -7.81
CA ILE A 58 5.34 -3.33 -7.74
C ILE A 58 4.76 -3.59 -9.13
N CYS A 59 5.14 -2.78 -10.12
CA CYS A 59 4.73 -2.96 -11.52
C CYS A 59 5.07 -4.37 -12.02
N GLN A 60 6.29 -4.85 -11.76
CA GLN A 60 6.71 -6.20 -12.14
C GLN A 60 5.89 -7.29 -11.45
N LYS A 61 5.65 -7.18 -10.13
CA LYS A 61 4.88 -8.17 -9.38
C LYS A 61 3.41 -8.24 -9.79
N LEU A 62 2.80 -7.10 -10.11
CA LEU A 62 1.38 -7.01 -10.47
C LEU A 62 1.12 -7.10 -11.98
N GLY A 63 2.17 -7.14 -12.80
CA GLY A 63 2.05 -7.08 -14.26
C GLY A 63 1.42 -5.76 -14.74
N PHE A 64 1.69 -4.66 -14.03
CA PHE A 64 1.19 -3.33 -14.39
C PHE A 64 2.19 -2.60 -15.28
N THR A 65 1.68 -1.83 -16.24
CA THR A 65 2.47 -0.74 -16.82
C THR A 65 2.58 0.41 -15.82
N ASN A 66 3.62 1.24 -15.94
CA ASN A 66 3.79 2.41 -15.06
C ASN A 66 2.56 3.35 -15.09
N LYS A 67 1.93 3.52 -16.26
CA LYS A 67 0.71 4.34 -16.39
C LYS A 67 -0.45 3.77 -15.58
N GLU A 68 -0.62 2.45 -15.60
CA GLU A 68 -1.71 1.78 -14.88
C GLU A 68 -1.46 1.77 -13.38
N TYR A 69 -0.21 1.55 -12.97
CA TYR A 69 0.21 1.70 -11.58
C TYR A 69 -0.11 3.11 -11.07
N ARG A 70 0.38 4.16 -11.73
CA ARG A 70 0.15 5.54 -11.28
C ARG A 70 -1.33 5.89 -11.22
N LYS A 71 -2.12 5.44 -12.20
CA LYS A 71 -3.57 5.64 -12.18
C LYS A 71 -4.24 4.97 -10.97
N ALA A 72 -3.89 3.70 -10.70
CA ALA A 72 -4.45 2.97 -9.57
C ALA A 72 -3.95 3.53 -8.23
N PHE A 73 -2.67 3.89 -8.15
CA PHE A 73 -2.04 4.43 -6.96
C PHE A 73 -2.62 5.80 -6.58
N ASN A 74 -2.76 6.70 -7.57
CA ASN A 74 -3.43 7.98 -7.38
C ASN A 74 -4.90 7.79 -6.98
N GLY A 75 -5.59 6.79 -7.55
CA GLY A 75 -6.95 6.45 -7.11
C GLY A 75 -7.04 6.09 -5.62
N LEU A 76 -6.04 5.38 -5.08
CA LEU A 76 -5.98 5.07 -3.64
C LEU A 76 -5.62 6.29 -2.77
N LEU A 77 -4.79 7.21 -3.27
CA LEU A 77 -4.48 8.49 -2.61
C LEU A 77 -5.71 9.41 -2.58
N ASP A 78 -6.36 9.59 -3.72
CA ASP A 78 -7.55 10.44 -3.88
C ASP A 78 -8.72 9.92 -3.03
N ALA A 79 -8.84 8.61 -2.89
CA ALA A 79 -9.80 7.96 -1.99
C ALA A 79 -9.47 8.14 -0.49
N GLY A 80 -8.28 8.65 -0.15
CA GLY A 80 -7.82 8.77 1.23
C GLY A 80 -7.57 7.43 1.92
N ILE A 81 -7.32 6.37 1.14
CA ILE A 81 -7.03 5.03 1.68
C ILE A 81 -5.57 4.97 2.15
N ILE A 82 -4.68 5.59 1.37
CA ILE A 82 -3.27 5.79 1.70
C ILE A 82 -2.96 7.28 1.75
N VAL A 83 -1.94 7.64 2.52
CA VAL A 83 -1.41 9.01 2.58
C VAL A 83 0.09 9.00 2.39
N GLU A 84 0.58 10.04 1.74
CA GLU A 84 2.00 10.35 1.64
C GLU A 84 2.48 11.04 2.92
N GLY A 85 3.74 10.84 3.28
CA GLY A 85 4.42 11.58 4.31
C GLY A 85 5.90 11.69 4.02
N SER A 86 6.48 12.82 4.41
CA SER A 86 7.90 13.11 4.27
C SER A 86 8.56 13.08 5.64
N GLY A 87 9.46 12.12 5.87
CA GLY A 87 10.46 12.20 6.93
C GLY A 87 11.76 12.83 6.42
N GLU A 88 12.77 12.98 7.28
CA GLU A 88 14.11 13.51 6.93
C GLU A 88 14.85 12.69 5.84
N SER A 89 14.33 11.52 5.46
CA SER A 89 14.91 10.65 4.44
C SER A 89 13.81 9.99 3.62
N SER A 90 13.34 10.72 2.61
CA SER A 90 12.54 10.26 1.47
C SER A 90 11.07 9.92 1.73
N ASP A 91 10.26 10.26 0.73
CA ASP A 91 8.80 10.11 0.70
C ASP A 91 8.34 8.67 0.94
N GLY A 92 7.37 8.49 1.82
CA GLY A 92 6.81 7.19 2.18
C GLY A 92 5.29 7.23 2.25
N TYR A 93 4.68 6.05 2.33
CA TYR A 93 3.23 5.89 2.36
C TYR A 93 2.80 5.05 3.56
N ARG A 94 1.60 5.31 4.07
CA ARG A 94 0.94 4.47 5.07
C ARG A 94 -0.56 4.40 4.81
N PHE A 95 -1.23 3.40 5.39
CA PHE A 95 -2.68 3.35 5.39
C PHE A 95 -3.29 4.36 6.37
N VAL A 96 -4.43 4.92 5.98
CA VAL A 96 -5.32 5.68 6.88
C VAL A 96 -6.35 4.76 7.55
N LEU A 97 -6.48 3.53 7.04
CA LEU A 97 -7.42 2.54 7.52
C LEU A 97 -6.94 1.99 8.88
N ASP A 98 -7.77 2.16 9.91
CA ASP A 98 -7.60 1.42 11.15
C ASP A 98 -8.15 0.00 10.97
N ARG A 99 -7.38 -1.02 11.37
CA ARG A 99 -7.74 -2.44 11.19
C ARG A 99 -8.45 -3.02 12.42
N ASN A 100 -8.80 -2.17 13.39
CA ASN A 100 -9.51 -2.53 14.63
C ASN A 100 -10.97 -2.91 14.41
#